data_AF-A0A358PIB9-F1
#
_entry.id   AF-A0A358PIB9-F1
#
_cell.length_a   1.000
_cell.length_b   1.000
_cell.length_c   1.000
_cell.angle_alpha   90.00
_cell.angle_beta   90.00
_cell.angle_gamma   90.00
#
_symmetry.space_group_name_H-M   'P 1'
#
loop_
_entity.id
_entity.type
_entity.pdbx_description
1 polymer ?
#
loop_
_entity_poly.entity_id
_entity_poly.type
_entity_poly.pdbx_seq_one_letter_code
_entity_poly.pdbx_strand_id
1 'polypeptide(L)'
;MLRIKKSEFVTSVGKNGGYPSEGGAEIAIVGKSNVGKSSIINSLCNMNKLAKTSQKPGKTRLINYFRINGDFYIVDLPGYGFAQASKQEQAQWGELIESYLASGRVKHIFMLVDIRHEPTRDDKQMFKYILYYAIPYTLIATKADKLAKTRRKQAAVARARELGAPPYAIAYSSETGDGRSELLERLEAVAYGDIIGNDSETEADSNPSAPAAETISASEKTPV
;
A
#
# COMPACT_ATOMS: atom_id res chain seq x y z
N MET A 1 -5.07 14.64 -5.40
CA MET A 1 -4.06 14.56 -4.34
C MET A 1 -4.78 14.44 -3.01
N LEU A 2 -4.69 13.25 -2.40
CA LEU A 2 -5.40 12.89 -1.19
C LEU A 2 -5.14 13.89 -0.06
N ARG A 3 -6.23 14.39 0.53
CA ARG A 3 -6.20 15.22 1.73
C ARG A 3 -6.76 14.41 2.89
N ILE A 4 -5.91 14.07 3.86
CA ILE A 4 -6.32 13.41 5.11
C ILE A 4 -6.91 14.47 6.02
N LYS A 5 -8.24 14.47 6.16
CA LYS A 5 -9.01 15.39 7.01
C LYS A 5 -9.31 14.78 8.37
N LYS A 6 -9.49 13.46 8.43
CA LYS A 6 -9.82 12.71 9.64
C LYS A 6 -8.96 11.45 9.70
N SER A 7 -8.43 11.14 10.88
CA SER A 7 -7.72 9.89 11.13
C SER A 7 -7.96 9.43 12.56
N GLU A 8 -8.41 8.19 12.74
CA GLU A 8 -8.86 7.67 14.03
C GLU A 8 -8.24 6.30 14.28
N PHE A 9 -7.67 6.09 15.46
CA PHE A 9 -7.32 4.75 15.92
C PHE A 9 -8.61 3.98 16.21
N VAL A 10 -8.76 2.81 15.59
CA VAL A 10 -9.95 1.98 15.74
C VAL A 10 -9.70 0.86 16.74
N THR A 11 -8.70 0.02 16.50
CA THR A 11 -8.41 -1.13 17.35
C THR A 11 -7.01 -1.68 17.12
N SER A 12 -6.60 -2.58 18.02
CA SER A 12 -5.38 -3.36 17.92
C SER A 12 -5.72 -4.84 17.94
N VAL A 13 -5.30 -5.59 16.92
CA VAL A 13 -5.65 -7.01 16.73
C VAL A 13 -4.44 -7.89 17.01
N GLY A 14 -4.62 -8.91 17.85
CA GLY A 14 -3.63 -9.97 18.08
C GLY A 14 -3.99 -11.25 17.33
N LYS A 15 -3.22 -12.32 17.54
CA LYS A 15 -3.38 -13.62 16.83
C LYS A 15 -4.80 -14.18 16.85
N ASN A 16 -5.51 -14.03 17.97
CA ASN A 16 -6.87 -14.56 18.15
C ASN A 16 -7.94 -13.45 18.12
N GLY A 17 -7.59 -12.24 17.70
CA GLY A 17 -8.51 -11.12 17.65
C GLY A 17 -9.30 -11.11 16.34
N GLY A 18 -10.54 -10.64 16.38
CA GLY A 18 -11.28 -10.30 15.17
C GLY A 18 -10.71 -9.05 14.51
N TYR A 19 -10.63 -9.07 13.18
CA TYR A 19 -10.37 -7.86 12.41
C TYR A 19 -11.63 -6.97 12.37
N PRO A 20 -11.51 -5.64 12.19
CA PRO A 20 -12.66 -4.76 12.02
C PRO A 20 -13.60 -5.27 10.91
N SER A 21 -14.91 -5.25 11.14
CA SER A 21 -15.92 -5.68 10.17
C SER A 21 -16.32 -4.58 9.18
N GLU A 22 -16.06 -3.33 9.53
CA GLU A 22 -16.36 -2.17 8.70
C GLU A 22 -15.53 -2.21 7.40
N GLY A 23 -16.19 -2.13 6.25
CA GLY A 23 -15.57 -2.26 4.93
C GLY A 23 -14.61 -1.12 4.58
N GLY A 24 -13.75 -1.36 3.59
CA GLY A 24 -12.76 -0.39 3.10
C GLY A 24 -11.44 -1.08 2.77
N ALA A 25 -10.64 -0.49 1.89
CA ALA A 25 -9.33 -1.03 1.54
C ALA A 25 -8.39 -1.04 2.75
N GLU A 26 -7.67 -2.14 2.95
CA GLU A 26 -6.58 -2.19 3.94
C GLU A 26 -5.24 -1.96 3.26
N ILE A 27 -4.60 -0.87 3.65
CA ILE A 27 -3.28 -0.50 3.16
C ILE A 27 -2.30 -0.67 4.32
N ALA A 28 -1.54 -1.76 4.26
CA ALA A 28 -0.66 -2.15 5.34
C ALA A 28 0.70 -1.46 5.24
N ILE A 29 1.26 -1.09 6.38
CA ILE A 29 2.61 -0.55 6.52
C ILE A 29 3.45 -1.57 7.28
N VAL A 30 4.54 -2.01 6.66
CA VAL A 30 5.44 -3.02 7.23
C VAL A 30 6.89 -2.58 7.13
N GLY A 31 7.73 -3.08 8.02
CA GLY A 31 9.15 -2.77 8.02
C GLY A 31 9.80 -3.09 9.36
N LYS A 32 11.13 -3.12 9.38
CA LYS A 32 11.92 -3.42 10.60
C LYS A 32 11.52 -2.51 11.77
N SER A 33 11.69 -2.99 13.00
CA SER A 33 11.55 -2.14 14.18
C SER A 33 12.43 -0.89 14.05
N ASN A 34 11.91 0.27 14.46
CA ASN A 34 12.59 1.57 14.37
C ASN A 34 12.98 2.06 12.94
N VAL A 35 12.42 1.46 11.89
CA VAL A 35 12.61 1.94 10.51
C VAL A 35 11.89 3.28 10.25
N GLY A 36 10.78 3.54 10.95
CA GLY A 36 10.00 4.79 10.82
C GLY A 36 8.50 4.63 10.59
N LYS A 37 7.91 3.43 10.79
CA LYS A 37 6.46 3.16 10.59
C LYS A 37 5.54 4.16 11.29
N SER A 38 5.68 4.31 12.62
CA SER A 38 4.83 5.26 13.36
C SER A 38 5.09 6.71 12.93
N SER A 39 6.33 7.06 12.59
CA SER A 39 6.67 8.41 12.10
C SER A 39 6.03 8.71 10.74
N ILE A 40 5.96 7.74 9.82
CA ILE A 40 5.32 7.94 8.52
C ILE A 40 3.80 8.06 8.67
N ILE A 41 3.18 7.28 9.56
CA ILE A 41 1.74 7.37 9.84
C ILE A 41 1.39 8.74 10.43
N ASN A 42 2.11 9.15 11.47
CA ASN A 42 1.89 10.45 12.11
C ASN A 42 2.12 11.60 11.14
N SER A 43 3.18 11.50 10.32
CA SER A 43 3.44 12.48 9.28
C SER A 43 2.26 12.54 8.31
N LEU A 44 1.86 11.44 7.67
CA LEU A 44 0.74 11.41 6.70
C LEU A 44 -0.56 11.99 7.30
N CYS A 45 -0.87 11.66 8.54
CA CYS A 45 -2.10 12.11 9.20
C CYS A 45 -2.02 13.56 9.73
N ASN A 46 -0.86 14.23 9.67
CA ASN A 46 -0.62 15.52 10.32
C ASN A 46 -1.01 15.53 11.81
N MET A 47 -0.90 14.39 12.48
CA MET A 47 -1.28 14.23 13.88
C MET A 47 -0.07 13.74 14.68
N ASN A 48 0.33 14.54 15.67
CA ASN A 48 1.34 14.13 16.63
C ASN A 48 0.71 13.08 17.56
N LYS A 49 1.27 11.85 17.56
CA LYS A 49 0.94 10.73 18.47
C LYS A 49 -0.28 9.87 18.12
N LEU A 50 -0.79 9.88 16.88
CA LEU A 50 -1.81 8.92 16.44
C LEU A 50 -1.26 7.49 16.54
N ALA A 51 -0.12 7.23 15.91
CA ALA A 51 0.65 6.02 16.09
C ALA A 51 1.69 6.24 17.20
N LYS A 52 1.60 5.45 18.27
CA LYS A 52 2.55 5.53 19.39
C LYS A 52 3.92 5.03 18.93
N THR A 53 4.92 5.91 18.94
CA THR A 53 6.34 5.55 18.80
C THR A 53 6.81 4.84 20.08
N SER A 54 6.55 3.55 20.24
CA SER A 54 7.05 2.82 21.41
C SER A 54 8.56 2.60 21.29
N GLN A 55 9.33 3.09 22.26
CA GLN A 55 10.76 2.79 22.38
C GLN A 55 11.06 1.48 23.11
N LYS A 56 10.07 0.85 23.76
CA LYS A 56 10.25 -0.40 24.52
C LYS A 56 9.68 -1.59 23.73
N PRO A 57 10.53 -2.50 23.21
CA PRO A 57 10.09 -3.77 22.64
C PRO A 57 9.43 -4.66 23.71
N GLY A 58 8.39 -5.43 23.36
CA GLY A 58 8.12 -6.67 24.11
C GLY A 58 6.79 -6.84 24.84
N LYS A 59 5.67 -6.27 24.39
CA LYS A 59 4.35 -6.82 24.76
C LYS A 59 3.50 -6.92 23.51
N THR A 60 3.12 -8.15 23.18
CA THR A 60 2.23 -8.61 22.09
C THR A 60 2.12 -7.61 20.93
N ARG A 61 2.83 -7.87 19.84
CA ARG A 61 2.94 -6.92 18.74
C ARG A 61 1.66 -6.94 17.90
N LEU A 62 0.67 -6.18 18.35
CA LEU A 62 -0.65 -6.08 17.73
C LEU A 62 -0.57 -5.40 16.36
N ILE A 63 -1.51 -5.74 15.50
CA ILE A 63 -1.80 -5.04 14.25
C ILE A 63 -2.71 -3.85 14.59
N ASN A 64 -2.27 -2.62 14.30
CA ASN A 64 -3.06 -1.44 14.64
C ASN A 64 -3.82 -0.90 13.42
N TYR A 65 -5.10 -0.62 13.60
CA TYR A 65 -5.97 -0.11 12.56
C TYR A 65 -6.23 1.39 12.77
N PHE A 66 -6.02 2.16 11.71
CA PHE A 66 -6.33 3.58 11.66
C PHE A 66 -7.32 3.84 10.53
N ARG A 67 -8.54 4.29 10.85
CA ARG A 67 -9.54 4.70 9.85
C ARG A 67 -9.14 6.06 9.31
N ILE A 68 -8.98 6.18 8.00
CA ILE A 68 -8.61 7.42 7.31
C ILE A 68 -9.81 7.94 6.54
N ASN A 69 -10.17 9.20 6.79
CA ASN A 69 -11.31 9.92 6.23
C ASN A 69 -12.69 9.25 6.38
N GLY A 70 -12.77 8.11 7.05
CA GLY A 70 -13.99 7.29 7.08
C GLY A 70 -14.08 6.28 5.95
N ASP A 71 -13.06 6.17 5.08
CA ASP A 71 -13.16 5.45 3.80
C ASP A 71 -12.34 4.15 3.77
N PHE A 72 -11.12 4.17 4.30
CA PHE A 72 -10.17 3.06 4.24
C PHE A 72 -9.33 2.94 5.51
N TYR A 73 -8.55 1.87 5.61
CA TYR A 73 -7.63 1.64 6.73
C TYR A 73 -6.17 1.81 6.32
N ILE A 74 -5.43 2.56 7.12
CA ILE A 74 -3.98 2.35 7.25
C ILE A 74 -3.79 1.32 8.37
N VAL A 75 -3.09 0.24 8.06
CA VAL A 75 -2.84 -0.86 9.00
C VAL A 75 -1.35 -0.91 9.35
N ASP A 76 -1.00 -0.61 10.60
CA ASP A 76 0.39 -0.68 11.08
C ASP A 76 0.71 -2.11 11.53
N LEU A 77 1.54 -2.78 10.74
CA LEU A 77 2.00 -4.12 11.08
C LEU A 77 3.14 -4.07 12.10
N PRO A 78 3.16 -5.03 13.03
CA PRO A 78 4.22 -5.11 14.00
C PRO A 78 5.58 -5.23 13.31
N GLY A 79 6.55 -4.41 13.73
CA GLY A 79 7.89 -4.45 13.13
C GLY A 79 8.58 -5.80 13.30
N TYR A 80 9.55 -6.10 12.44
CA TYR A 80 10.40 -7.30 12.57
C TYR A 80 11.84 -6.97 12.99
N GLY A 81 12.66 -8.00 13.15
CA GLY A 81 14.09 -7.86 13.43
C GLY A 81 14.41 -7.39 14.85
N PHE A 82 13.59 -7.79 15.82
CA PHE A 82 13.84 -7.51 17.23
C PHE A 82 14.96 -8.42 17.74
N ALA A 83 16.16 -7.85 17.94
CA ALA A 83 17.37 -8.57 18.37
C ALA A 83 17.24 -9.30 19.72
N GLN A 84 16.23 -8.97 20.55
CA GLN A 84 16.03 -9.52 21.89
C GLN A 84 14.73 -10.34 22.05
N ALA A 85 13.99 -10.58 20.96
CA ALA A 85 12.77 -11.39 21.04
C ALA A 85 13.11 -12.89 21.17
N SER A 86 12.43 -13.59 22.07
CA SER A 86 12.53 -15.05 22.19
C SER A 86 12.08 -15.76 20.91
N LYS A 87 12.53 -17.01 20.72
CA LYS A 87 12.09 -17.84 19.57
C LYS A 87 10.57 -17.98 19.50
N GLN A 88 9.91 -18.09 20.66
CA GLN A 88 8.45 -18.19 20.75
C GLN A 88 7.76 -16.90 20.28
N GLU A 89 8.26 -15.73 20.70
CA GLU A 89 7.71 -14.44 20.23
C GLU A 89 7.95 -14.20 18.74
N GLN A 90 9.07 -14.68 18.20
CA GLN A 90 9.34 -14.63 16.76
C GLN A 90 8.36 -15.52 15.99
N ALA A 91 8.09 -16.74 16.48
CA ALA A 91 7.12 -17.65 15.88
C ALA A 91 5.69 -17.09 15.91
N GLN A 92 5.23 -16.60 17.07
CA GLN A 92 3.90 -15.99 17.21
C GLN A 92 3.73 -14.75 16.32
N TRP A 93 4.79 -13.94 16.19
CA TRP A 93 4.80 -12.80 15.28
C TRP A 93 4.72 -13.26 13.81
N GLY A 94 5.48 -14.30 13.44
CA GLY A 94 5.42 -14.89 12.11
C GLY A 94 4.02 -15.36 11.75
N GLU A 95 3.39 -16.16 12.63
CA GLU A 95 2.03 -16.64 12.44
C GLU A 95 0.99 -15.51 12.31
N LEU A 96 1.12 -14.44 13.12
CA LEU A 96 0.22 -13.28 13.05
C LEU A 96 0.33 -12.56 11.70
N ILE A 97 1.56 -12.29 11.25
CA ILE A 97 1.78 -11.65 9.95
C ILE A 97 1.29 -12.56 8.83
N GLU A 98 1.63 -13.85 8.87
CA GLU A 98 1.25 -14.82 7.87
C GLU A 98 -0.28 -14.90 7.74
N SER A 99 -0.99 -15.04 8.87
CA SER A 99 -2.45 -15.04 8.91
C SER A 99 -3.05 -13.75 8.34
N TYR A 100 -2.45 -12.59 8.64
CA TYR A 100 -2.93 -11.32 8.13
C TYR A 100 -2.70 -11.17 6.62
N LEU A 101 -1.51 -11.50 6.12
CA LEU A 101 -1.20 -11.43 4.69
C LEU A 101 -2.04 -12.45 3.88
N ALA A 102 -2.29 -13.63 4.44
CA ALA A 102 -3.13 -14.66 3.83
C ALA A 102 -4.64 -14.36 3.90
N SER A 103 -5.07 -13.32 4.64
CA SER A 103 -6.49 -13.05 4.85
C SER A 103 -7.25 -12.57 3.61
N GLY A 104 -6.55 -12.18 2.54
CA GLY A 104 -7.14 -11.59 1.34
C GLY A 104 -7.67 -10.15 1.52
N ARG A 105 -7.51 -9.55 2.72
CA ARG A 105 -8.01 -8.20 3.02
C ARG A 105 -7.04 -7.10 2.58
N VAL A 106 -5.74 -7.43 2.51
CA VAL A 106 -4.68 -6.47 2.22
C VAL A 106 -4.69 -6.09 0.75
N LYS A 107 -5.07 -4.85 0.46
CA LYS A 107 -5.10 -4.32 -0.90
C LYS A 107 -3.72 -3.92 -1.38
N HIS A 108 -2.92 -3.33 -0.50
CA HIS A 108 -1.60 -2.82 -0.85
C HIS A 108 -0.67 -2.77 0.37
N ILE A 109 0.62 -2.97 0.15
CA ILE A 109 1.65 -2.88 1.19
C ILE A 109 2.64 -1.75 0.90
N PHE A 110 2.79 -0.84 1.86
CA PHE A 110 3.95 0.04 1.95
C PHE A 110 5.03 -0.64 2.79
N MET A 111 6.07 -1.15 2.12
CA MET A 111 7.21 -1.77 2.78
C MET A 111 8.33 -0.75 2.96
N LEU A 112 8.69 -0.50 4.22
CA LEU A 112 9.69 0.47 4.62
C LEU A 112 11.06 -0.19 4.76
N VAL A 113 12.06 0.46 4.18
CA VAL A 113 13.49 0.18 4.36
C VAL A 113 14.21 1.45 4.81
N ASP A 114 15.29 1.33 5.57
CA ASP A 114 16.11 2.47 5.98
C ASP A 114 17.06 2.84 4.83
N ILE A 115 17.02 4.08 4.33
CA ILE A 115 17.84 4.47 3.16
C ILE A 115 19.35 4.36 3.42
N ARG A 116 19.77 4.41 4.69
CA ARG A 116 21.18 4.47 5.10
C ARG A 116 21.89 3.13 5.05
N HIS A 117 21.15 2.03 5.08
CA HIS A 117 21.70 0.69 5.26
C HIS A 117 21.12 -0.26 4.22
N GLU A 118 21.91 -1.24 3.79
CA GLU A 118 21.39 -2.30 2.92
C GLU A 118 20.23 -3.06 3.61
N PRO A 119 19.23 -3.53 2.85
CA PRO A 119 18.15 -4.33 3.40
C PRO A 119 18.69 -5.59 4.10
N THR A 120 18.25 -5.79 5.34
CA THR A 120 18.68 -6.91 6.17
C THR A 120 18.07 -8.23 5.70
N ARG A 121 18.55 -9.36 6.25
CA ARG A 121 17.93 -10.68 5.99
C ARG A 121 16.43 -10.69 6.30
N ASP A 122 16.02 -10.02 7.38
CA ASP A 122 14.59 -9.93 7.76
C ASP A 122 13.78 -9.13 6.74
N ASP A 123 14.36 -8.05 6.19
CA ASP A 123 13.71 -7.27 5.12
C ASP A 123 13.49 -8.14 3.88
N LYS A 124 14.53 -8.88 3.45
CA LYS A 124 14.43 -9.81 2.33
C LYS A 124 13.42 -10.92 2.58
N GLN A 125 13.30 -11.42 3.81
CA GLN A 125 12.31 -12.44 4.17
C GLN A 125 10.88 -11.87 4.12
N MET A 126 10.65 -10.68 4.66
CA MET A 126 9.34 -10.01 4.56
C MET A 126 8.97 -9.78 3.09
N PHE A 127 9.92 -9.32 2.28
CA PHE A 127 9.69 -9.10 0.85
C PHE A 127 9.28 -10.39 0.14
N LYS A 128 9.92 -11.52 0.45
CA LYS A 128 9.51 -12.83 -0.07
C LYS A 128 8.07 -13.21 0.32
N TYR A 129 7.63 -12.91 1.54
CA TYR A 129 6.23 -13.13 1.93
C TYR A 129 5.26 -12.27 1.12
N ILE A 130 5.57 -10.98 0.94
CA ILE A 130 4.76 -10.08 0.10
C ILE A 130 4.60 -10.64 -1.32
N LEU A 131 5.68 -11.13 -1.92
CA LEU A 131 5.65 -11.74 -3.25
C LEU A 131 4.90 -13.07 -3.25
N TYR A 132 5.09 -13.92 -2.24
CA TYR A 132 4.44 -15.23 -2.13
C TYR A 132 2.91 -15.11 -2.07
N TYR A 133 2.39 -14.14 -1.31
CA TYR A 133 0.96 -13.86 -1.24
C TYR A 133 0.45 -12.98 -2.39
N ALA A 134 1.30 -12.67 -3.38
CA ALA A 134 0.98 -11.86 -4.54
C ALA A 134 0.35 -10.48 -4.20
N ILE A 135 0.78 -9.87 -3.08
CA ILE A 135 0.20 -8.61 -2.61
C ILE A 135 0.89 -7.44 -3.31
N PRO A 136 0.15 -6.53 -3.95
CA PRO A 136 0.72 -5.30 -4.51
C PRO A 136 1.47 -4.49 -3.45
N TYR A 137 2.62 -3.91 -3.83
CA TYR A 137 3.46 -3.18 -2.89
C TYR A 137 4.07 -1.91 -3.45
N THR A 138 4.60 -1.08 -2.55
CA THR A 138 5.46 0.06 -2.87
C THR A 138 6.55 0.16 -1.81
N LEU A 139 7.80 0.25 -2.26
CA LEU A 139 8.93 0.41 -1.36
C LEU A 139 9.09 1.88 -0.97
N ILE A 140 9.37 2.11 0.31
CA ILE A 140 9.63 3.42 0.88
C ILE A 140 11.00 3.40 1.56
N ALA A 141 11.95 4.15 1.02
CA ALA A 141 13.28 4.36 1.60
C ALA A 141 13.23 5.52 2.59
N THR A 142 12.98 5.19 3.85
CA THR A 142 12.81 6.14 4.97
C THR A 142 14.11 6.82 5.39
N LYS A 143 13.99 7.87 6.21
CA LYS A 143 15.10 8.67 6.78
C LYS A 143 15.95 9.34 5.70
N ALA A 144 15.32 9.75 4.60
CA ALA A 144 15.98 10.41 3.48
C ALA A 144 16.72 11.70 3.89
N ASP A 145 16.30 12.37 4.97
CA ASP A 145 16.96 13.53 5.57
C ASP A 145 18.42 13.25 5.96
N LYS A 146 18.77 11.99 6.22
CA LYS A 146 20.14 11.59 6.58
C LYS A 146 21.10 11.52 5.39
N LEU A 147 20.61 11.73 4.17
CA LEU A 147 21.41 11.84 2.96
C LEU A 147 21.21 13.21 2.31
N ALA A 148 22.27 13.68 1.63
CA ALA A 148 22.21 14.85 0.77
C ALA A 148 21.13 14.68 -0.31
N LYS A 149 20.35 15.75 -0.59
CA LYS A 149 19.17 15.71 -1.48
C LYS A 149 19.46 15.08 -2.84
N THR A 150 20.63 15.36 -3.42
CA THR A 150 21.09 14.82 -4.71
C THR A 150 21.30 13.31 -4.73
N ARG A 151 21.58 12.68 -3.57
CA ARG A 151 21.86 11.23 -3.47
C ARG A 151 20.64 10.38 -3.13
N ARG A 152 19.53 10.99 -2.69
CA ARG A 152 18.37 10.27 -2.15
C ARG A 152 17.71 9.34 -3.16
N LYS A 153 17.45 9.82 -4.39
CA LYS A 153 16.82 9.01 -5.44
C LYS A 153 17.69 7.80 -5.80
N GLN A 154 18.99 8.01 -6.00
CA GLN A 154 19.94 6.94 -6.31
C GLN A 154 20.02 5.91 -5.17
N ALA A 155 20.11 6.38 -3.92
CA ALA A 155 20.16 5.49 -2.76
C ALA A 155 18.86 4.68 -2.59
N ALA A 156 17.69 5.30 -2.77
CA ALA A 156 16.41 4.58 -2.73
C ALA A 156 16.33 3.47 -3.79
N VAL A 157 16.76 3.76 -5.03
CA VAL A 157 16.85 2.76 -6.11
C VAL A 157 17.84 1.64 -5.76
N ALA A 158 18.98 1.98 -5.15
CA ALA A 158 19.95 0.97 -4.71
C ALA A 158 19.36 0.02 -3.65
N ARG A 159 18.65 0.56 -2.64
CA ARG A 159 17.95 -0.27 -1.63
C ARG A 159 16.92 -1.20 -2.26
N ALA A 160 16.17 -0.74 -3.27
CA ALA A 160 15.21 -1.58 -3.99
C ALA A 160 15.91 -2.74 -4.72
N ARG A 161 17.02 -2.47 -5.42
CA ARG A 161 17.83 -3.50 -6.11
C ARG A 161 18.42 -4.52 -5.13
N GLU A 162 18.97 -4.06 -4.02
CA GLU A 162 19.56 -4.92 -2.99
C GLU A 162 18.53 -5.82 -2.29
N LEU A 163 17.26 -5.37 -2.24
CA LEU A 163 16.12 -6.16 -1.78
C LEU A 163 15.71 -7.24 -2.81
N GLY A 164 16.08 -7.06 -4.08
CA GLY A 164 15.63 -7.89 -5.20
C GLY A 164 14.33 -7.42 -5.85
N ALA A 165 13.93 -6.17 -5.62
CA ALA A 165 12.76 -5.55 -6.22
C ALA A 165 13.12 -4.80 -7.53
N PRO A 166 12.12 -4.46 -8.37
CA PRO A 166 12.30 -3.49 -9.44
C PRO A 166 12.94 -2.19 -8.92
N PRO A 167 13.71 -1.46 -9.74
CA PRO A 167 14.58 -0.36 -9.30
C PRO A 167 13.81 0.94 -9.01
N TYR A 168 12.85 0.88 -8.09
CA TYR A 168 12.02 2.00 -7.66
C TYR A 168 11.68 1.90 -6.17
N ALA A 169 11.90 3.00 -5.46
CA ALA A 169 11.44 3.22 -4.10
C ALA A 169 11.26 4.72 -3.86
N ILE A 170 10.23 5.10 -3.10
CA ILE A 170 9.99 6.50 -2.70
C ILE A 170 11.01 6.86 -1.62
N ALA A 171 11.87 7.85 -1.88
CA ALA A 171 12.75 8.40 -0.84
C ALA A 171 11.93 9.31 0.08
N TYR A 172 11.83 8.95 1.36
CA TYR A 172 10.90 9.60 2.28
C TYR A 172 11.57 10.06 3.58
N SER A 173 11.18 11.24 4.08
CA SER A 173 11.52 11.70 5.42
C SER A 173 10.29 12.27 6.15
N SER A 174 9.99 11.69 7.32
CA SER A 174 8.99 12.24 8.23
C SER A 174 9.41 13.58 8.84
N GLU A 175 10.72 13.86 8.90
CA GLU A 175 11.29 15.07 9.53
C GLU A 175 11.18 16.28 8.61
N THR A 176 11.53 16.12 7.33
CA THR A 176 11.57 17.22 6.35
C THR A 176 10.34 17.26 5.44
N GLY A 177 9.54 16.19 5.41
CA GLY A 177 8.41 16.05 4.49
C GLY A 177 8.82 15.63 3.07
N ASP A 178 10.10 15.35 2.82
CA ASP A 178 10.56 14.84 1.51
C ASP A 178 9.83 13.54 1.15
N GLY A 179 9.38 13.43 -0.10
CA GLY A 179 8.64 12.26 -0.61
C GLY A 179 7.19 12.18 -0.14
N ARG A 180 6.70 13.14 0.67
CA ARG A 180 5.33 13.13 1.17
C ARG A 180 4.30 13.21 0.07
N SER A 181 4.49 14.11 -0.90
CA SER A 181 3.51 14.29 -1.96
C SER A 181 3.36 13.05 -2.82
N GLU A 182 4.49 12.48 -3.25
CA GLU A 182 4.55 11.22 -4.00
C GLU A 182 3.89 10.07 -3.24
N LEU A 183 4.11 9.97 -1.91
CA LEU A 183 3.45 8.95 -1.09
C LEU A 183 1.93 9.17 -0.97
N LEU A 184 1.47 10.42 -0.84
CA LEU A 184 0.03 10.71 -0.79
C LEU A 184 -0.67 10.42 -2.12
N GLU A 185 -0.02 10.73 -3.24
CA GLU A 185 -0.50 10.37 -4.58
C GLU A 185 -0.58 8.85 -4.74
N ARG A 186 0.46 8.12 -4.31
CA ARG A 186 0.44 6.66 -4.35
C ARG A 186 -0.64 6.09 -3.44
N LEU A 187 -0.81 6.64 -2.24
CA LEU A 187 -1.84 6.24 -1.27
C LEU A 187 -3.25 6.47 -1.83
N GLU A 188 -3.49 7.61 -2.47
CA GLU A 188 -4.75 7.93 -3.17
C GLU A 188 -5.05 6.89 -4.25
N ALA A 189 -4.07 6.62 -5.11
CA ALA A 189 -4.22 5.68 -6.22
C ALA A 189 -4.54 4.26 -5.72
N VAL A 190 -3.93 3.79 -4.64
CA VAL A 190 -4.21 2.43 -4.13
C VAL A 190 -5.49 2.38 -3.29
N ALA A 191 -5.86 3.46 -2.60
CA ALA A 191 -7.10 3.51 -1.84
C ALA A 191 -8.32 3.54 -2.77
N TYR A 192 -8.31 4.40 -3.80
CA TYR A 192 -9.46 4.68 -4.66
C TYR A 192 -9.33 4.18 -6.10
N GLY A 193 -8.21 3.58 -6.50
CA GLY A 193 -7.93 3.23 -7.91
C GLY A 193 -8.92 2.26 -8.54
N ASP A 194 -9.61 1.43 -7.76
CA ASP A 194 -10.64 0.52 -8.28
C ASP A 194 -12.01 1.21 -8.46
N ILE A 195 -12.19 2.41 -7.90
CA ILE A 195 -13.46 3.16 -7.98
C ILE A 195 -13.56 3.94 -9.30
N ILE A 196 -12.44 4.22 -9.97
CA ILE A 196 -12.41 4.99 -11.23
C ILE A 196 -12.54 4.08 -12.47
N GLY A 197 -12.57 2.75 -12.28
CA GLY A 197 -12.46 1.77 -13.37
C GLY A 197 -13.75 1.29 -14.02
N ASN A 198 -14.95 1.77 -13.63
CA ASN A 198 -16.21 1.20 -14.14
C ASN A 198 -17.33 2.20 -14.53
N ASP A 199 -17.08 3.52 -14.50
CA ASP A 199 -18.09 4.53 -14.84
C ASP A 199 -17.90 5.15 -16.24
N SER A 200 -17.16 4.50 -17.14
CA SER A 200 -16.99 4.94 -18.54
C SER A 200 -17.61 3.99 -19.58
N GLU A 201 -18.50 3.08 -19.17
CA GLU A 201 -19.36 2.34 -20.09
C GLU A 201 -20.82 2.64 -19.78
N THR A 202 -21.36 3.71 -20.38
CA THR A 202 -22.74 3.83 -20.91
C THR A 202 -23.01 5.29 -21.23
N GLU A 203 -22.63 5.77 -22.41
CA GLU A 203 -23.50 6.64 -23.21
C GLU A 203 -23.06 6.58 -24.69
N ALA A 204 -24.07 6.42 -25.55
CA ALA A 204 -24.10 6.65 -27.00
C ALA A 204 -23.42 5.62 -27.94
N ASP A 205 -24.19 4.62 -28.37
CA ASP A 205 -24.49 4.54 -29.80
C ASP A 205 -25.90 3.96 -30.05
N SER A 206 -26.89 4.85 -30.07
CA SER A 206 -28.18 4.60 -30.70
C SER A 206 -28.27 5.53 -31.89
N ASN A 207 -27.83 5.04 -33.04
CA ASN A 207 -27.89 5.76 -34.31
C ASN A 207 -29.15 5.33 -35.09
N PRO A 208 -30.11 6.24 -35.35
CA PRO A 208 -31.24 5.96 -36.22
C PRO A 208 -31.02 6.62 -37.59
N SER A 209 -30.65 5.85 -38.61
CA SER A 209 -30.87 6.29 -39.99
C SER A 209 -30.73 5.14 -40.98
N ALA A 210 -31.87 4.59 -41.40
CA ALA A 210 -32.01 3.91 -42.68
C ALA A 210 -31.93 4.94 -43.81
N PRO A 211 -31.40 4.59 -45.00
CA PRO A 211 -31.77 5.23 -46.24
C PRO A 211 -32.77 4.39 -47.03
N ALA A 212 -33.52 5.11 -47.85
CA ALA A 212 -34.75 4.73 -48.53
C ALA A 212 -34.57 3.69 -49.64
N ALA A 213 -35.67 2.98 -49.89
CA ALA A 213 -35.89 2.14 -51.05
C ALA A 213 -35.96 3.01 -52.32
N GLU A 214 -35.12 2.71 -53.31
CA GLU A 214 -35.30 3.14 -54.69
C GLU A 214 -35.93 2.01 -55.51
N THR A 215 -37.07 2.37 -56.10
CA THR A 215 -37.90 1.61 -57.02
C THR A 215 -37.21 1.50 -58.37
N ILE A 216 -36.99 0.29 -58.88
CA ILE A 216 -36.74 0.06 -60.31
C ILE A 216 -37.72 -1.01 -60.81
N SER A 217 -38.59 -0.62 -61.74
CA SER A 217 -39.54 -1.49 -62.41
C SER A 217 -38.90 -2.19 -63.61
N ALA A 218 -39.13 -3.50 -63.70
CA ALA A 218 -39.43 -4.33 -64.86
C ALA A 218 -38.81 -4.03 -66.25
N SER A 219 -38.10 -5.03 -66.79
CA SER A 219 -38.33 -5.51 -68.16
C SER A 219 -37.91 -6.98 -68.32
N GLU A 220 -38.84 -7.79 -68.83
CA GLU A 220 -38.72 -9.20 -69.18
C GLU A 220 -37.64 -9.50 -70.24
N LYS A 221 -37.04 -10.70 -70.17
CA LYS A 221 -37.11 -11.79 -71.18
C LYS A 221 -35.92 -12.76 -71.07
N THR A 222 -36.20 -14.03 -70.78
CA THR A 222 -35.49 -15.24 -71.25
C THR A 222 -35.66 -15.39 -72.78
N PRO A 223 -35.04 -16.35 -73.51
CA PRO A 223 -34.06 -17.41 -73.18
C PRO A 223 -32.77 -17.30 -74.07
N VAL A 224 -31.71 -18.12 -74.00
CA VAL A 224 -31.51 -19.57 -74.26
C VAL A 224 -30.16 -19.96 -73.67
#